data_AF-A0A1Q9RV84-F1
#
_entry.id   AF-A0A1Q9RV84-F1
#
_cell.length_a   1.000
_cell.length_b   1.000
_cell.length_c   1.000
_cell.angle_alpha   90.00
_cell.angle_beta   90.00
_cell.angle_gamma   90.00
#
_symmetry.space_group_name_H-M   'P 1'
#
loop_
_entity.id
_entity.type
_entity.pdbx_description
1 polymer ?
#
loop_
_entity_poly.entity_id
_entity_poly.type
_entity_poly.pdbx_seq_one_letter_code
_entity_poly.pdbx_strand_id
1 'polypeptide(L)'
;MRIRQARAEEAEALTALVLRSKAYWGYDEAFVAACRDELTIEASDVAEHRIVVAEDELGLRGVASLMGTAPSGELGLLFVEPRAIGTGTGRALYRHVLAAARELGFTQLKIEADPNAEPFYRAMGARPAGVAPSGSVPERTLPLLEVDLSPVRDGWLQAWTGGRRAVHLGNVAEFQAQFGELSEQARGESAHYSCLSAFASPHPAVLVLPRPVPPSWIGLLTRELAWDPVDVFDGLDAPGLGAAVLARPALAAHLRGLGLPLVAWGKVPAFAELAGEELAPAALRYESKREAHRLFVRLAPDHPGIAVPRQWTVRNRWAATRAVRARARRGHSTVVKTEHGAGGAGTWVVDGNPVRLPHGPLLLEEHVPGHDLTYDGIVDAAGVVHDVGVAVMDVRGTAYQGATVGPLVVPAAAAVVASRFGHAVGEQVAATGYRGWFDVDLVAGPDGRLAPTEINLRLTGPSTAFMIRPGWTRSAVATTSSAPSITSRSAPAFPDVSWTRWCAVCRAAAPSTTPC
;
A
#
# COMPACT_ATOMS: atom_id res chain seq x y z
N MET A 1 19.45 -9.77 -19.35
CA MET A 1 18.75 -11.05 -19.08
C MET A 1 17.34 -10.95 -19.64
N ARG A 2 16.95 -11.93 -20.46
CA ARG A 2 15.63 -12.04 -21.10
C ARG A 2 14.97 -13.34 -20.66
N ILE A 3 13.66 -13.33 -20.43
CA ILE A 3 12.87 -14.56 -20.21
C ILE A 3 11.99 -14.79 -21.43
N ARG A 4 11.96 -16.02 -21.94
CA ARG A 4 11.16 -16.42 -23.11
C ARG A 4 10.66 -17.85 -22.97
N GLN A 5 9.69 -18.23 -23.80
CA GLN A 5 9.30 -19.62 -23.98
C GLN A 5 10.51 -20.45 -24.48
N ALA A 6 10.66 -21.65 -23.94
CA ALA A 6 11.60 -22.64 -24.43
C ALA A 6 11.14 -23.19 -25.79
N ARG A 7 12.08 -23.71 -26.56
CA ARG A 7 11.81 -24.42 -27.82
C ARG A 7 12.00 -25.91 -27.62
N ALA A 8 11.25 -26.72 -28.36
CA ALA A 8 11.29 -28.19 -28.25
C ALA A 8 12.71 -28.74 -28.49
N GLU A 9 13.48 -28.12 -29.38
CA GLU A 9 14.86 -28.51 -29.70
C GLU A 9 15.84 -28.22 -28.57
N GLU A 10 15.46 -27.44 -27.56
CA GLU A 10 16.30 -27.11 -26.41
C GLU A 10 16.21 -28.16 -25.29
N ALA A 11 15.30 -29.14 -25.39
CA ALA A 11 15.00 -30.12 -24.35
C ALA A 11 16.25 -30.83 -23.76
N GLU A 12 17.16 -31.28 -24.61
CA GLU A 12 18.41 -31.91 -24.18
C GLU A 12 19.33 -30.94 -23.42
N ALA A 13 19.48 -29.71 -23.94
CA ALA A 13 20.30 -28.67 -23.31
C ALA A 13 19.72 -28.22 -21.96
N LEU A 14 18.39 -28.15 -21.86
CA LEU A 14 17.69 -27.84 -20.62
C LEU A 14 17.84 -28.97 -19.60
N THR A 15 17.68 -30.22 -20.01
CA THR A 15 17.95 -31.39 -19.16
C THR A 15 19.38 -31.35 -18.60
N ALA A 16 20.36 -31.06 -19.45
CA ALA A 16 21.74 -30.93 -19.01
C ALA A 16 21.94 -29.79 -17.98
N LEU A 17 21.24 -28.66 -18.13
CA LEU A 17 21.26 -27.56 -17.16
C LEU A 17 20.63 -27.97 -15.83
N VAL A 18 19.45 -28.61 -15.87
CA VAL A 18 18.74 -29.08 -14.66
C VAL A 18 19.64 -30.01 -13.84
N LEU A 19 20.29 -30.98 -14.48
CA LEU A 19 21.19 -31.93 -13.79
C LEU A 19 22.42 -31.24 -13.19
N ARG A 20 23.06 -30.31 -13.90
CA ARG A 20 24.17 -29.52 -13.34
C ARG A 20 23.72 -28.65 -12.17
N SER A 21 22.54 -28.06 -12.26
CA SER A 21 21.95 -27.25 -11.18
C SER A 21 21.62 -28.11 -9.96
N LYS A 22 21.10 -29.33 -10.15
CA LYS A 22 20.85 -30.29 -9.07
C LYS A 22 22.14 -30.70 -8.35
N ALA A 23 23.21 -30.94 -9.10
CA ALA A 23 24.53 -31.31 -8.55
C ALA A 23 25.20 -30.19 -7.73
N TYR A 24 24.79 -28.92 -7.91
CA TYR A 24 25.31 -27.78 -7.15
C TYR A 24 25.19 -27.95 -5.63
N TRP A 25 24.18 -28.71 -5.17
CA TRP A 25 23.94 -28.94 -3.75
C TRP A 25 24.90 -29.94 -3.09
N GLY A 26 25.89 -30.46 -3.83
CA GLY A 26 26.89 -31.38 -3.28
C GLY A 26 26.39 -32.81 -3.10
N TYR A 27 25.30 -33.18 -3.79
CA TYR A 27 24.85 -34.58 -3.88
C TYR A 27 25.89 -35.44 -4.62
N ASP A 28 25.98 -36.71 -4.24
CA ASP A 28 26.85 -37.66 -4.94
C ASP A 28 26.31 -37.98 -6.35
N GLU A 29 27.20 -38.53 -7.20
CA GLU A 29 26.86 -38.84 -8.59
C GLU A 29 25.74 -39.90 -8.70
N ALA A 30 25.67 -40.84 -7.74
CA ALA A 30 24.66 -41.89 -7.75
C ALA A 30 23.25 -41.30 -7.50
N PHE A 31 23.14 -40.34 -6.59
CA PHE A 31 21.91 -39.61 -6.32
C PHE A 31 21.48 -38.76 -7.51
N VAL A 32 22.41 -38.01 -8.12
CA VAL A 32 22.10 -37.21 -9.31
C VAL A 32 21.70 -38.12 -10.48
N ALA A 33 22.31 -39.30 -10.61
CA ALA A 33 21.93 -40.29 -11.60
C ALA A 33 20.51 -40.84 -11.35
N ALA A 34 20.14 -41.11 -10.10
CA ALA A 34 18.79 -41.54 -9.73
C ALA A 34 17.72 -40.46 -10.04
N CYS A 35 18.10 -39.18 -10.04
CA CYS A 35 17.22 -38.10 -10.43
C CYS A 35 17.07 -37.91 -11.95
N ARG A 36 17.86 -38.60 -12.78
CA ARG A 36 17.92 -38.31 -14.22
C ARG A 36 16.58 -38.54 -14.91
N ASP A 37 15.93 -39.66 -14.63
CA ASP A 37 14.69 -40.04 -15.32
C ASP A 37 13.57 -39.03 -15.00
N GLU A 38 13.44 -38.59 -13.73
CA GLU A 38 12.45 -37.58 -13.33
C GLU A 38 12.77 -36.18 -13.86
N LEU A 39 14.06 -35.82 -13.97
CA LEU A 39 14.49 -34.47 -14.36
C LEU A 39 14.75 -34.31 -15.87
N THR A 40 14.50 -35.36 -16.66
CA THR A 40 14.62 -35.29 -18.11
C THR A 40 13.43 -34.51 -18.67
N ILE A 41 13.74 -33.49 -19.47
CA ILE A 41 12.76 -32.70 -20.20
C ILE A 41 12.65 -33.31 -21.58
N GLU A 42 11.47 -33.82 -21.93
CA GLU A 42 11.15 -34.27 -23.28
C GLU A 42 10.69 -33.11 -24.15
N ALA A 43 10.83 -33.25 -25.47
CA ALA A 43 10.41 -32.22 -26.42
C ALA A 43 8.91 -31.87 -26.31
N SER A 44 8.07 -32.84 -25.95
CA SER A 44 6.63 -32.67 -25.69
C SER A 44 6.36 -31.81 -24.46
N ASP A 45 7.19 -31.92 -23.43
CA ASP A 45 7.02 -31.23 -22.16
C ASP A 45 7.15 -29.72 -22.30
N VAL A 46 7.92 -29.26 -23.30
CA VAL A 46 8.17 -27.82 -23.51
C VAL A 46 6.87 -27.04 -23.66
N ALA A 47 5.96 -27.53 -24.50
CA ALA A 47 4.66 -26.90 -24.71
C ALA A 47 3.68 -27.27 -23.58
N GLU A 48 3.61 -28.54 -23.20
CA GLU A 48 2.65 -29.06 -22.23
C GLU A 48 2.84 -28.42 -20.83
N HIS A 49 4.08 -28.31 -20.39
CA HIS A 49 4.46 -27.75 -19.10
C HIS A 49 4.85 -26.27 -19.20
N ARG A 50 4.53 -25.60 -20.30
CA ARG A 50 4.75 -24.15 -20.54
C ARG A 50 6.15 -23.71 -20.09
N ILE A 51 7.17 -24.42 -20.57
CA ILE A 51 8.54 -24.25 -20.11
C ILE A 51 9.08 -22.89 -20.59
N VAL A 52 9.65 -22.13 -19.67
CA VAL A 52 10.33 -20.86 -19.94
C VAL A 52 11.80 -20.93 -19.56
N VAL A 53 12.62 -20.16 -20.26
CA VAL A 53 14.06 -20.05 -20.04
C VAL A 53 14.46 -18.61 -19.78
N ALA A 54 15.45 -18.44 -18.91
CA ALA A 54 16.19 -17.19 -18.75
C ALA A 54 17.50 -17.28 -19.52
N GLU A 55 17.80 -16.29 -20.34
CA GLU A 55 19.04 -16.22 -21.12
C GLU A 55 19.66 -14.81 -21.08
N ASP A 56 20.98 -14.75 -21.29
CA ASP A 56 21.73 -13.52 -21.52
C ASP A 56 22.84 -13.77 -22.56
N GLU A 57 23.77 -12.82 -22.72
CA GLU A 57 24.89 -12.92 -23.67
C GLU A 57 25.81 -14.13 -23.40
N LEU A 58 25.73 -14.73 -22.20
CA LEU A 58 26.49 -15.92 -21.80
C LEU A 58 25.69 -17.22 -21.99
N GLY A 59 24.49 -17.16 -22.58
CA GLY A 59 23.65 -18.30 -22.90
C GLY A 59 22.53 -18.55 -21.88
N LEU A 60 22.11 -19.82 -21.75
CA LEU A 60 21.05 -20.23 -20.83
C LEU A 60 21.50 -20.06 -19.37
N ARG A 61 20.65 -19.38 -18.58
CA ARG A 61 20.90 -19.06 -17.17
C ARG A 61 19.94 -19.78 -16.23
N GLY A 62 18.81 -20.26 -16.72
CA GLY A 62 17.89 -21.08 -15.95
C GLY A 62 16.64 -21.46 -16.74
N VAL A 63 15.86 -22.36 -16.15
CA VAL A 63 14.62 -22.93 -16.71
C VAL A 63 13.55 -23.00 -15.62
N ALA A 64 12.30 -22.78 -15.99
CA ALA A 64 11.16 -23.01 -15.13
C ALA A 64 9.95 -23.56 -15.90
N SER A 65 9.04 -24.27 -15.23
CA SER A 65 7.82 -24.82 -15.83
C SER A 65 6.56 -24.50 -15.03
N LEU A 66 5.42 -24.47 -15.73
CA LEU A 66 4.09 -24.31 -15.16
C LEU A 66 3.20 -25.47 -15.60
N MET A 67 2.84 -26.33 -14.66
CA MET A 67 2.09 -27.56 -14.91
C MET A 67 0.66 -27.47 -14.37
N GLY A 68 -0.22 -28.34 -14.88
CA GLY A 68 -1.62 -28.44 -14.49
C GLY A 68 -2.57 -27.49 -15.22
N THR A 69 -3.82 -27.42 -14.77
CA THR A 69 -4.88 -26.59 -15.37
C THR A 69 -5.53 -25.72 -14.30
N ALA A 70 -5.95 -24.51 -14.68
CA ALA A 70 -6.63 -23.61 -13.73
C ALA A 70 -7.86 -24.31 -13.11
N PRO A 71 -8.14 -24.09 -11.81
CA PRO A 71 -7.55 -23.06 -10.94
C PRO A 71 -6.32 -23.51 -10.13
N SER A 72 -5.82 -24.75 -10.26
CA SER A 72 -4.73 -25.29 -9.44
C SER A 72 -3.63 -25.91 -10.30
N GLY A 73 -2.38 -25.58 -10.01
CA GLY A 73 -1.25 -26.08 -10.78
C GLY A 73 -0.01 -26.34 -9.94
N GLU A 74 1.11 -26.47 -10.61
CA GLU A 74 2.41 -26.70 -10.00
C GLU A 74 3.49 -25.85 -10.70
N LEU A 75 4.37 -25.25 -9.90
CA LEU A 75 5.67 -24.80 -10.38
C LEU A 75 6.61 -26.01 -10.30
N GLY A 76 6.71 -26.77 -11.38
CA GLY A 76 7.45 -28.03 -11.41
C GLY A 76 8.96 -27.79 -11.43
N LEU A 77 9.49 -27.35 -12.56
CA LEU A 77 10.90 -27.01 -12.71
C LEU A 77 11.15 -25.57 -12.27
N LEU A 78 12.23 -25.36 -11.54
CA LEU A 78 12.89 -24.05 -11.37
C LEU A 78 14.37 -24.27 -11.06
N PHE A 79 15.19 -24.33 -12.10
CA PHE A 79 16.61 -24.60 -12.00
C PHE A 79 17.43 -23.47 -12.59
N VAL A 80 18.54 -23.15 -11.94
CA VAL A 80 19.43 -22.04 -12.30
C VAL A 80 20.80 -22.61 -12.61
N GLU A 81 21.39 -22.18 -13.73
CA GLU A 81 22.77 -22.52 -14.09
C GLU A 81 23.69 -22.18 -12.90
N PRO A 82 24.55 -23.10 -12.42
CA PRO A 82 25.42 -22.87 -11.25
C PRO A 82 26.14 -21.52 -11.21
N ARG A 83 26.65 -21.04 -12.36
CA ARG A 83 27.32 -19.72 -12.48
C ARG A 83 26.37 -18.52 -12.37
N ALA A 84 25.07 -18.75 -12.32
CA ALA A 84 24.00 -17.75 -12.20
C ALA A 84 23.27 -17.83 -10.85
N ILE A 85 23.64 -18.77 -9.97
CA ILE A 85 23.07 -18.85 -8.63
C ILE A 85 23.52 -17.62 -7.83
N GLY A 86 22.59 -17.03 -7.07
CA GLY A 86 22.83 -15.82 -6.29
C GLY A 86 22.73 -14.50 -7.09
N THR A 87 22.55 -14.53 -8.42
CA THR A 87 22.45 -13.31 -9.24
C THR A 87 21.03 -12.76 -9.39
N GLY A 88 20.02 -13.45 -8.83
CA GLY A 88 18.60 -13.09 -8.97
C GLY A 88 17.85 -13.81 -10.09
N THR A 89 18.51 -14.68 -10.88
CA THR A 89 17.90 -15.43 -11.99
C THR A 89 16.68 -16.25 -11.55
N GLY A 90 16.81 -17.05 -10.48
CA GLY A 90 15.70 -17.86 -9.96
C GLY A 90 14.50 -17.01 -9.49
N ARG A 91 14.76 -15.84 -8.90
CA ARG A 91 13.72 -14.87 -8.50
C ARG A 91 12.96 -14.33 -9.71
N ALA A 92 13.66 -14.05 -10.81
CA ALA A 92 13.06 -13.54 -12.04
C ALA A 92 12.18 -14.62 -12.72
N LEU A 93 12.69 -15.85 -12.84
CA LEU A 93 11.93 -16.99 -13.38
C LEU A 93 10.68 -17.29 -12.55
N TYR A 94 10.82 -17.37 -11.22
CA TYR A 94 9.70 -17.59 -10.32
C TYR A 94 8.59 -16.55 -10.52
N ARG A 95 8.94 -15.25 -10.54
CA ARG A 95 7.97 -14.15 -10.75
C ARG A 95 7.29 -14.25 -12.12
N HIS A 96 8.05 -14.58 -13.16
CA HIS A 96 7.51 -14.74 -14.51
C HIS A 96 6.47 -15.87 -14.56
N VAL A 97 6.76 -17.03 -13.97
CA VAL A 97 5.81 -18.15 -13.91
C VAL A 97 4.57 -17.79 -13.12
N LEU A 98 4.70 -17.14 -11.95
CA LEU A 98 3.52 -16.73 -11.16
C LEU A 98 2.65 -15.71 -11.90
N ALA A 99 3.25 -14.80 -12.68
CA ALA A 99 2.50 -13.83 -13.48
C ALA A 99 1.70 -14.55 -14.58
N ALA A 100 2.35 -15.43 -15.35
CA ALA A 100 1.70 -16.24 -16.38
C ALA A 100 0.59 -17.14 -15.79
N ALA A 101 0.82 -17.74 -14.63
CA ALA A 101 -0.18 -18.55 -13.94
C ALA A 101 -1.42 -17.72 -13.57
N ARG A 102 -1.26 -16.48 -13.09
CA ARG A 102 -2.39 -15.59 -12.82
C ARG A 102 -3.17 -15.24 -14.07
N GLU A 103 -2.49 -14.89 -15.16
CA GLU A 103 -3.13 -14.59 -16.46
C GLU A 103 -3.95 -15.77 -16.99
N LEU A 104 -3.50 -17.00 -16.71
CA LEU A 104 -4.19 -18.23 -17.08
C LEU A 104 -5.28 -18.66 -16.08
N GLY A 105 -5.55 -17.88 -15.03
CA GLY A 105 -6.63 -18.13 -14.07
C GLY A 105 -6.31 -19.10 -12.93
N PHE A 106 -5.03 -19.40 -12.69
CA PHE A 106 -4.64 -20.19 -11.52
C PHE A 106 -4.81 -19.37 -10.24
N THR A 107 -5.41 -19.97 -9.23
CA THR A 107 -5.56 -19.40 -7.88
C THR A 107 -4.59 -20.04 -6.89
N GLN A 108 -3.88 -21.09 -7.27
CA GLN A 108 -2.92 -21.76 -6.41
C GLN A 108 -1.89 -22.52 -7.24
N LEU A 109 -0.64 -22.52 -6.79
CA LEU A 109 0.39 -23.45 -7.25
C LEU A 109 0.99 -24.23 -6.09
N LYS A 110 1.28 -25.51 -6.32
CA LYS A 110 2.13 -26.32 -5.45
C LYS A 110 3.57 -26.29 -5.93
N ILE A 111 4.49 -26.61 -5.01
CA ILE A 111 5.92 -26.73 -5.28
C ILE A 111 6.45 -27.93 -4.50
N GLU A 112 6.94 -28.94 -5.21
CA GLU A 112 7.73 -30.01 -4.61
C GLU A 112 9.20 -29.55 -4.54
N ALA A 113 9.57 -28.96 -3.42
CA ALA A 113 10.86 -28.30 -3.29
C ALA A 113 11.97 -29.30 -2.96
N ASP A 114 13.15 -29.10 -3.55
CA ASP A 114 14.36 -29.69 -2.98
C ASP A 114 14.57 -29.14 -1.55
N PRO A 115 14.96 -29.95 -0.56
CA PRO A 115 15.20 -29.48 0.81
C PRO A 115 16.16 -28.28 0.89
N ASN A 116 17.15 -28.21 -0.01
CA ASN A 116 18.09 -27.08 -0.05
C ASN A 116 17.49 -25.82 -0.70
N ALA A 117 16.43 -25.97 -1.50
CA ALA A 117 15.72 -24.87 -2.15
C ALA A 117 14.51 -24.36 -1.34
N GLU A 118 14.05 -25.09 -0.33
CA GLU A 118 12.93 -24.67 0.53
C GLU A 118 13.10 -23.25 1.11
N PRO A 119 14.28 -22.85 1.64
CA PRO A 119 14.48 -21.49 2.14
C PRO A 119 14.28 -20.41 1.07
N PHE A 120 14.65 -20.69 -0.18
CA PHE A 120 14.42 -19.78 -1.31
C PHE A 120 12.92 -19.56 -1.55
N TYR A 121 12.14 -20.64 -1.63
CA TYR A 121 10.69 -20.53 -1.87
C TYR A 121 9.96 -19.87 -0.72
N ARG A 122 10.34 -20.17 0.53
CA ARG A 122 9.80 -19.48 1.71
C ARG A 122 10.11 -17.99 1.69
N ALA A 123 11.33 -17.60 1.32
CA ALA A 123 11.70 -16.19 1.14
C ALA A 123 10.93 -15.51 0.00
N MET A 124 10.45 -16.28 -0.98
CA MET A 124 9.58 -15.82 -2.07
C MET A 124 8.08 -15.81 -1.70
N GLY A 125 7.73 -16.20 -0.48
CA GLY A 125 6.37 -16.14 0.06
C GLY A 125 5.55 -17.43 -0.07
N ALA A 126 6.16 -18.54 -0.49
CA ALA A 126 5.52 -19.86 -0.44
C ALA A 126 5.36 -20.33 1.01
N ARG A 127 4.26 -21.03 1.30
CA ARG A 127 3.92 -21.55 2.64
C ARG A 127 4.05 -23.06 2.68
N PRO A 128 4.38 -23.65 3.84
CA PRO A 128 4.39 -25.11 3.99
C PRO A 128 3.00 -25.69 3.79
N ALA A 129 2.93 -26.77 3.01
CA ALA A 129 1.70 -27.51 2.71
C ALA A 129 1.84 -29.02 2.96
N GLY A 130 2.94 -29.45 3.59
CA GLY A 130 3.19 -30.84 3.98
C GLY A 130 4.46 -31.39 3.35
N VAL A 131 4.42 -32.67 2.97
CA VAL A 131 5.49 -33.36 2.26
C VAL A 131 4.92 -34.17 1.10
N ALA A 132 5.71 -34.36 0.05
CA ALA A 132 5.39 -35.19 -1.11
C ALA A 132 6.44 -36.30 -1.27
N PRO A 133 6.09 -37.50 -1.79
CA PRO A 133 7.08 -38.52 -2.12
C PRO A 133 7.97 -38.06 -3.28
N SER A 134 9.28 -38.33 -3.22
CA SER A 134 10.21 -38.03 -4.30
C SER A 134 9.98 -38.98 -5.48
N GLY A 135 9.87 -38.47 -6.71
CA GLY A 135 9.82 -39.31 -7.91
C GLY A 135 11.13 -40.07 -8.19
N SER A 136 12.27 -39.48 -7.82
CA SER A 136 13.62 -40.00 -8.07
C SER A 136 14.08 -41.11 -7.12
N VAL A 137 13.65 -41.08 -5.85
CA VAL A 137 14.22 -41.93 -4.78
C VAL A 137 13.10 -42.51 -3.93
N PRO A 138 12.93 -43.86 -3.90
CA PRO A 138 11.94 -44.51 -3.07
C PRO A 138 12.07 -44.11 -1.59
N GLU A 139 10.94 -43.95 -0.91
CA GLU A 139 10.83 -43.60 0.52
C GLU A 139 11.38 -42.22 0.91
N ARG A 140 11.99 -41.46 -0.02
CA ARG A 140 12.39 -40.07 0.21
C ARG A 140 11.17 -39.16 0.10
N THR A 141 11.08 -38.18 1.00
CA THR A 141 10.07 -37.13 0.95
C THR A 141 10.69 -35.77 0.67
N LEU A 142 9.94 -34.92 -0.01
CA LEU A 142 10.26 -33.55 -0.39
C LEU A 142 9.34 -32.58 0.37
N PRO A 143 9.85 -31.42 0.83
CA PRO A 143 8.99 -30.33 1.29
C PRO A 143 7.95 -29.95 0.23
N LEU A 144 6.67 -30.06 0.59
CA LEU A 144 5.58 -29.56 -0.24
C LEU A 144 5.25 -28.15 0.21
N LEU A 145 5.35 -27.20 -0.71
CA LEU A 145 4.99 -25.82 -0.49
C LEU A 145 3.81 -25.42 -1.38
N GLU A 146 3.14 -24.35 -0.98
CA GLU A 146 2.00 -23.80 -1.68
C GLU A 146 2.18 -22.30 -1.86
N VAL A 147 1.79 -21.82 -3.03
CA VAL A 147 1.70 -20.41 -3.39
C VAL A 147 0.25 -20.11 -3.69
N ASP A 148 -0.29 -19.13 -2.99
CA ASP A 148 -1.62 -18.63 -3.27
C ASP A 148 -1.53 -17.56 -4.34
N LEU A 149 -2.16 -17.89 -5.47
CA LEU A 149 -2.31 -17.01 -6.61
C LEU A 149 -3.74 -16.50 -6.73
N SER A 150 -4.62 -16.82 -5.78
CA SER A 150 -5.93 -16.19 -5.74
C SER A 150 -5.67 -14.70 -5.88
N PRO A 151 -6.41 -14.01 -6.74
CA PRO A 151 -6.42 -12.56 -6.70
C PRO A 151 -6.49 -12.24 -5.23
N VAL A 152 -5.52 -11.48 -4.71
CA VAL A 152 -5.70 -10.98 -3.36
C VAL A 152 -7.10 -10.37 -3.39
N ARG A 153 -7.86 -10.59 -2.32
CA ARG A 153 -9.17 -9.96 -2.16
C ARG A 153 -9.02 -8.44 -2.02
N ASP A 154 -8.24 -7.84 -2.89
CA ASP A 154 -8.06 -6.43 -3.09
C ASP A 154 -9.02 -6.02 -4.20
N GLY A 155 -10.30 -6.36 -4.01
CA GLY A 155 -11.39 -5.79 -4.80
C GLY A 155 -11.30 -4.27 -4.82
N TRP A 156 -10.70 -3.69 -3.77
CA TRP A 156 -10.32 -2.29 -3.69
C TRP A 156 -9.36 -1.84 -4.81
N LEU A 157 -8.35 -2.62 -5.23
CA LEU A 157 -7.44 -2.20 -6.30
C LEU A 157 -8.16 -2.19 -7.65
N GLN A 158 -9.03 -3.17 -7.87
CA GLN A 158 -9.90 -3.18 -9.04
C GLN A 158 -10.89 -2.00 -9.00
N ALA A 159 -11.45 -1.68 -7.84
CA ALA A 159 -12.32 -0.53 -7.65
C ALA A 159 -11.61 0.81 -7.82
N TRP A 160 -10.32 0.88 -7.47
CA TRP A 160 -9.54 2.12 -7.45
C TRP A 160 -8.97 2.47 -8.82
N THR A 161 -8.20 1.56 -9.42
CA THR A 161 -7.52 1.80 -10.71
C THR A 161 -7.88 0.76 -11.78
N GLY A 162 -8.82 -0.14 -11.50
CA GLY A 162 -9.11 -1.26 -12.40
C GLY A 162 -7.95 -2.25 -12.50
N GLY A 163 -7.06 -2.31 -11.50
CA GLY A 163 -5.84 -3.11 -11.55
C GLY A 163 -4.77 -2.59 -12.52
N ARG A 164 -4.97 -1.38 -13.09
CA ARG A 164 -4.08 -0.79 -14.09
C ARG A 164 -3.15 0.25 -13.47
N ARG A 165 -2.13 0.63 -14.26
CA ARG A 165 -1.29 1.79 -13.94
C ARG A 165 -2.12 3.07 -13.98
N ALA A 166 -1.74 4.08 -13.20
CA ALA A 166 -2.53 5.32 -13.07
C ALA A 166 -1.73 6.62 -13.22
N VAL A 167 -2.42 7.70 -13.56
CA VAL A 167 -1.92 9.08 -13.51
C VAL A 167 -2.17 9.63 -12.12
N HIS A 168 -1.11 10.04 -11.42
CA HIS A 168 -1.16 10.50 -10.04
C HIS A 168 -1.04 12.04 -9.97
N LEU A 169 -1.96 12.70 -9.27
CA LEU A 169 -1.98 14.15 -9.09
C LEU A 169 -1.76 14.55 -7.63
N GLY A 170 -0.67 15.28 -7.38
CA GLY A 170 -0.31 15.84 -6.06
C GLY A 170 -1.07 17.13 -5.72
N ASN A 171 -2.40 17.11 -5.68
CA ASN A 171 -3.24 18.30 -5.51
C ASN A 171 -3.52 18.69 -4.03
N VAL A 172 -2.62 18.38 -3.10
CA VAL A 172 -2.85 18.53 -1.64
C VAL A 172 -3.28 19.95 -1.27
N ALA A 173 -2.53 20.97 -1.73
CA ALA A 173 -2.83 22.36 -1.39
C ALA A 173 -4.18 22.82 -1.96
N GLU A 174 -4.51 22.38 -3.18
CA GLU A 174 -5.78 22.72 -3.84
C GLU A 174 -6.96 22.07 -3.11
N PHE A 175 -6.80 20.84 -2.63
CA PHE A 175 -7.80 20.17 -1.79
C PHE A 175 -8.02 20.91 -0.46
N GLN A 176 -6.94 21.25 0.24
CA GLN A 176 -7.05 21.91 1.55
C GLN A 176 -7.67 23.32 1.45
N ALA A 177 -7.39 24.05 0.38
CA ALA A 177 -7.88 25.41 0.16
C ALA A 177 -9.42 25.49 0.06
N GLN A 178 -10.12 24.37 -0.11
CA GLN A 178 -11.59 24.32 -0.16
C GLN A 178 -12.24 24.53 1.19
N PHE A 179 -11.52 24.27 2.27
CA PHE A 179 -12.05 24.31 3.64
C PHE A 179 -11.66 25.58 4.39
N GLY A 180 -10.92 26.48 3.73
CA GLY A 180 -10.51 27.77 4.28
C GLY A 180 -9.23 28.30 3.64
N GLU A 181 -8.86 29.54 4.00
CA GLU A 181 -7.61 30.13 3.55
C GLU A 181 -6.40 29.41 4.16
N LEU A 182 -5.47 29.00 3.30
CA LEU A 182 -4.20 28.42 3.72
C LEU A 182 -3.18 29.52 4.00
N SER A 183 -2.54 29.44 5.17
CA SER A 183 -1.33 30.22 5.47
C SER A 183 -0.20 29.83 4.51
N GLU A 184 0.80 30.71 4.37
CA GLU A 184 1.98 30.44 3.55
C GLU A 184 2.71 29.16 4.00
N GLN A 185 2.85 28.97 5.32
CA GLN A 185 3.40 27.74 5.90
C GLN A 185 2.59 26.51 5.49
N ALA A 186 1.26 26.54 5.62
CA ALA A 186 0.40 25.41 5.28
C ALA A 186 0.44 25.08 3.77
N ARG A 187 0.63 26.08 2.90
CA ARG A 187 0.88 25.86 1.47
C ARG A 187 2.21 25.18 1.22
N GLY A 188 3.27 25.59 1.92
CA GLY A 188 4.59 24.96 1.85
C GLY A 188 4.55 23.50 2.28
N GLU A 189 3.90 23.20 3.40
CA GLU A 189 3.68 21.83 3.90
C GLU A 189 2.84 21.01 2.90
N SER A 190 1.76 21.57 2.36
CA SER A 190 0.92 20.88 1.37
C SER A 190 1.70 20.53 0.09
N ALA A 191 2.55 21.45 -0.38
CA ALA A 191 3.41 21.19 -1.53
C ALA A 191 4.43 20.06 -1.25
N HIS A 192 4.90 19.95 -0.01
CA HIS A 192 5.73 18.85 0.45
C HIS A 192 4.97 17.52 0.45
N TYR A 193 3.79 17.47 1.07
CA TYR A 193 2.93 16.28 1.10
C TYR A 193 2.50 15.79 -0.28
N SER A 194 2.54 16.66 -1.30
CA SER A 194 2.18 16.30 -2.68
C SER A 194 3.09 15.21 -3.27
N CYS A 195 4.31 15.01 -2.76
CA CYS A 195 5.14 13.88 -3.19
C CYS A 195 4.59 12.52 -2.75
N LEU A 196 3.74 12.46 -1.72
CA LEU A 196 3.07 11.22 -1.30
C LEU A 196 2.14 10.67 -2.38
N SER A 197 1.67 11.52 -3.28
CA SER A 197 0.85 11.09 -4.42
C SER A 197 1.60 10.20 -5.39
N ALA A 198 2.94 10.10 -5.32
CA ALA A 198 3.68 9.04 -6.00
C ALA A 198 3.17 7.63 -5.61
N PHE A 199 2.65 7.49 -4.38
CA PHE A 199 2.09 6.26 -3.83
C PHE A 199 0.56 6.24 -3.85
N ALA A 200 -0.11 7.05 -4.68
CA ALA A 200 -1.58 7.04 -4.77
C ALA A 200 -2.15 5.73 -5.32
N SER A 201 -1.31 4.90 -5.96
CA SER A 201 -1.60 3.52 -6.33
C SER A 201 -0.28 2.72 -6.35
N PRO A 202 -0.33 1.38 -6.38
CA PRO A 202 0.88 0.56 -6.44
C PRO A 202 1.65 0.70 -7.78
N HIS A 203 1.01 1.23 -8.82
CA HIS A 203 1.52 1.22 -10.20
C HIS A 203 1.39 2.59 -10.88
N PRO A 204 2.24 3.58 -10.56
CA PRO A 204 2.21 4.86 -11.27
C PRO A 204 2.64 4.71 -12.74
N ALA A 205 1.95 5.44 -13.63
CA ALA A 205 2.37 5.70 -15.00
C ALA A 205 2.90 7.11 -15.20
N VAL A 206 2.19 8.07 -14.63
CA VAL A 206 2.52 9.49 -14.72
C VAL A 206 2.36 10.11 -13.34
N LEU A 207 3.28 11.02 -12.99
CA LEU A 207 3.22 11.78 -11.76
C LEU A 207 3.18 13.27 -12.08
N VAL A 208 2.14 13.95 -11.59
CA VAL A 208 1.92 15.38 -11.80
C VAL A 208 2.06 16.08 -10.45
N LEU A 209 3.02 17.02 -10.33
CA LEU A 209 3.39 17.65 -9.06
C LEU A 209 3.45 19.18 -9.14
N PRO A 210 3.14 19.88 -8.04
CA PRO A 210 3.19 21.34 -8.00
C PRO A 210 4.64 21.88 -7.94
N ARG A 211 5.59 21.08 -7.46
CA ARG A 211 6.99 21.48 -7.25
C ARG A 211 7.93 20.58 -8.03
N PRO A 212 9.03 21.12 -8.57
CA PRO A 212 10.05 20.31 -9.23
C PRO A 212 10.62 19.24 -8.31
N VAL A 213 10.86 18.04 -8.83
CA VAL A 213 11.50 16.94 -8.11
C VAL A 213 12.76 16.47 -8.83
N PRO A 214 13.82 16.06 -8.11
CA PRO A 214 15.03 15.56 -8.74
C PRO A 214 14.77 14.28 -9.56
N PRO A 215 15.30 14.13 -10.80
CA PRO A 215 15.16 12.88 -11.55
C PRO A 215 15.72 11.65 -10.82
N SER A 216 16.73 11.84 -9.96
CA SER A 216 17.29 10.78 -9.11
C SER A 216 16.29 10.24 -8.08
N TRP A 217 15.31 11.06 -7.67
CA TRP A 217 14.26 10.65 -6.74
C TRP A 217 13.31 9.63 -7.36
N ILE A 218 12.80 9.91 -8.57
CA ILE A 218 11.92 8.96 -9.26
C ILE A 218 12.69 7.70 -9.68
N GLY A 219 13.95 7.84 -10.13
CA GLY A 219 14.80 6.69 -10.46
C GLY A 219 15.10 5.77 -9.27
N LEU A 220 15.18 6.32 -8.05
CA LEU A 220 15.26 5.53 -6.82
C LEU A 220 13.94 4.77 -6.58
N LEU A 221 12.80 5.47 -6.62
CA LEU A 221 11.48 4.86 -6.41
C LEU A 221 11.23 3.70 -7.38
N THR A 222 11.44 3.95 -8.67
CA THR A 222 11.27 2.94 -9.74
C THR A 222 12.11 1.70 -9.48
N ARG A 223 13.36 1.86 -9.02
CA ARG A 223 14.23 0.72 -8.73
C ARG A 223 13.79 -0.06 -7.49
N GLU A 224 13.55 0.63 -6.38
CA GLU A 224 13.32 -0.03 -5.09
C GLU A 224 11.91 -0.64 -5.00
N LEU A 225 10.93 -0.02 -5.64
CA LEU A 225 9.55 -0.51 -5.71
C LEU A 225 9.28 -1.32 -6.98
N ALA A 226 10.30 -1.51 -7.81
CA ALA A 226 10.23 -2.25 -9.08
C ALA A 226 9.08 -1.76 -9.97
N TRP A 227 8.91 -0.44 -10.08
CA TRP A 227 7.95 0.15 -11.01
C TRP A 227 8.48 0.10 -12.44
N ASP A 228 7.55 0.14 -13.39
CA ASP A 228 7.84 0.53 -14.77
C ASP A 228 8.26 2.01 -14.84
N PRO A 229 8.84 2.47 -15.97
CA PRO A 229 9.18 3.89 -16.15
C PRO A 229 7.99 4.82 -15.88
N VAL A 230 8.20 5.87 -15.09
CA VAL A 230 7.18 6.86 -14.69
C VAL A 230 7.50 8.21 -15.31
N ASP A 231 6.58 8.76 -16.09
CA ASP A 231 6.70 10.12 -16.61
C ASP A 231 6.38 11.14 -15.52
N VAL A 232 7.15 12.23 -15.45
CA VAL A 232 6.98 13.25 -14.40
C VAL A 232 6.72 14.62 -15.05
N PHE A 233 5.61 15.24 -14.65
CA PHE A 233 5.27 16.61 -14.97
C PHE A 233 5.24 17.41 -13.67
N ASP A 234 6.25 18.25 -13.44
CA ASP A 234 6.41 18.97 -12.20
C ASP A 234 6.56 20.48 -12.42
N GLY A 235 6.68 21.25 -11.33
CA GLY A 235 6.77 22.71 -11.40
C GLY A 235 5.50 23.38 -11.93
N LEU A 236 4.36 22.69 -11.83
CA LEU A 236 3.05 23.22 -12.19
C LEU A 236 2.50 24.03 -11.01
N ASP A 237 3.00 25.25 -10.85
CA ASP A 237 2.60 26.13 -9.75
C ASP A 237 1.23 26.81 -9.99
N ALA A 238 0.62 27.23 -8.88
CA ALA A 238 -0.62 27.97 -8.60
C ALA A 238 -1.48 28.49 -9.79
N PRO A 239 -2.83 28.47 -9.67
CA PRO A 239 -3.61 28.62 -8.43
C PRO A 239 -3.98 27.31 -7.70
N GLY A 240 -3.73 26.16 -8.33
CA GLY A 240 -4.00 24.81 -7.83
C GLY A 240 -3.58 23.81 -8.88
N LEU A 241 -3.21 22.58 -8.51
CA LEU A 241 -2.58 21.66 -9.47
C LEU A 241 -3.54 21.25 -10.60
N GLY A 242 -4.79 20.90 -10.26
CA GLY A 242 -5.80 20.56 -11.26
C GLY A 242 -6.09 21.75 -12.18
N ALA A 243 -6.26 22.95 -11.61
CA ALA A 243 -6.44 24.18 -12.39
C ALA A 243 -5.25 24.47 -13.32
N ALA A 244 -4.02 24.25 -12.84
CA ALA A 244 -2.81 24.44 -13.63
C ALA A 244 -2.71 23.46 -14.81
N VAL A 245 -3.18 22.22 -14.63
CA VAL A 245 -3.27 21.22 -15.72
C VAL A 245 -4.32 21.64 -16.75
N LEU A 246 -5.53 22.02 -16.31
CA LEU A 246 -6.60 22.46 -17.21
C LEU A 246 -6.22 23.72 -18.02
N ALA A 247 -5.47 24.64 -17.41
CA ALA A 247 -4.93 25.81 -18.08
C ALA A 247 -3.88 25.48 -19.17
N ARG A 248 -3.47 24.22 -19.31
CA ARG A 248 -2.53 23.71 -20.31
C ARG A 248 -3.22 22.66 -21.18
N PRO A 249 -3.99 23.05 -22.22
CA PRO A 249 -4.82 22.13 -22.99
C PRO A 249 -4.06 20.94 -23.59
N ALA A 250 -2.81 21.14 -24.03
CA ALA A 250 -1.97 20.07 -24.56
C ALA A 250 -1.63 19.00 -23.49
N LEU A 251 -1.32 19.44 -22.26
CA LEU A 251 -1.07 18.52 -21.14
C LEU A 251 -2.35 17.79 -20.73
N ALA A 252 -3.47 18.52 -20.57
CA ALA A 252 -4.75 17.91 -20.24
C ALA A 252 -5.20 16.88 -21.31
N ALA A 253 -5.04 17.21 -22.60
CA ALA A 253 -5.33 16.29 -23.70
C ALA A 253 -4.40 15.07 -23.70
N HIS A 254 -3.11 15.26 -23.42
CA HIS A 254 -2.16 14.17 -23.28
C HIS A 254 -2.56 13.21 -22.16
N LEU A 255 -2.80 13.72 -20.94
CA LEU A 255 -3.17 12.89 -19.79
C LEU A 255 -4.48 12.11 -20.03
N ARG A 256 -5.50 12.74 -20.62
CA ARG A 256 -6.76 12.07 -21.00
C ARG A 256 -6.54 11.03 -22.10
N GLY A 257 -5.69 11.33 -23.07
CA GLY A 257 -5.37 10.45 -24.19
C GLY A 257 -4.67 9.14 -23.80
N LEU A 258 -4.08 9.07 -22.60
CA LEU A 258 -3.47 7.83 -22.08
C LEU A 258 -4.51 6.73 -21.79
N GLY A 259 -5.78 7.09 -21.56
CA GLY A 259 -6.84 6.12 -21.20
C GLY A 259 -6.60 5.41 -19.86
N LEU A 260 -5.71 5.97 -19.03
CA LEU A 260 -5.39 5.46 -17.69
C LEU A 260 -6.29 6.13 -16.63
N PRO A 261 -6.57 5.45 -15.51
CA PRO A 261 -7.23 6.06 -14.36
C PRO A 261 -6.46 7.31 -13.87
N LEU A 262 -7.19 8.36 -13.51
CA LEU A 262 -6.66 9.52 -12.82
C LEU A 262 -6.95 9.39 -11.33
N VAL A 263 -5.92 9.49 -10.50
CA VAL A 263 -6.03 9.48 -9.04
C VAL A 263 -5.38 10.73 -8.46
N ALA A 264 -6.03 11.36 -7.50
CA ALA A 264 -5.55 12.56 -6.84
C ALA A 264 -5.51 12.36 -5.33
N TRP A 265 -4.78 13.24 -4.63
CA TRP A 265 -4.80 13.25 -3.17
C TRP A 265 -6.22 13.37 -2.65
N GLY A 266 -6.99 14.35 -3.13
CA GLY A 266 -8.40 14.48 -2.81
C GLY A 266 -9.21 15.10 -3.95
N LYS A 267 -10.53 14.95 -3.91
CA LYS A 267 -11.40 15.43 -4.98
C LYS A 267 -11.65 16.93 -4.88
N VAL A 268 -11.46 17.62 -6.00
CA VAL A 268 -11.69 19.06 -6.17
C VAL A 268 -12.41 19.31 -7.49
N PRO A 269 -13.16 20.43 -7.66
CA PRO A 269 -13.85 20.70 -8.92
C PRO A 269 -12.95 20.62 -10.16
N ALA A 270 -11.74 21.17 -10.08
CA ALA A 270 -10.77 21.11 -11.19
C ALA A 270 -10.30 19.67 -11.50
N PHE A 271 -10.17 18.81 -10.49
CA PHE A 271 -9.87 17.39 -10.69
C PHE A 271 -11.06 16.66 -11.32
N ALA A 272 -12.28 16.91 -10.84
CA ALA A 272 -13.49 16.31 -11.37
C ALA A 272 -13.65 16.65 -12.87
N GLU A 273 -13.45 17.92 -13.25
CA GLU A 273 -13.42 18.33 -14.66
C GLU A 273 -12.32 17.62 -15.46
N LEU A 274 -11.12 17.49 -14.90
CA LEU A 274 -10.01 16.80 -15.57
C LEU A 274 -10.33 15.32 -15.82
N ALA A 275 -10.88 14.64 -14.80
CA ALA A 275 -11.24 13.22 -14.82
C ALA A 275 -12.54 12.92 -15.57
N GLY A 276 -13.34 13.93 -15.91
CA GLY A 276 -14.67 13.73 -16.50
C GLY A 276 -15.68 13.18 -15.49
N GLU A 277 -15.50 13.53 -14.21
CA GLU A 277 -16.35 13.12 -13.10
C GLU A 277 -17.19 14.30 -12.58
N GLU A 278 -18.23 13.98 -11.81
CA GLU A 278 -19.01 14.97 -11.07
C GLU A 278 -18.69 14.88 -9.57
N LEU A 279 -18.48 16.03 -8.92
CA LEU A 279 -18.33 16.11 -7.47
C LEU A 279 -19.65 16.59 -6.85
N ALA A 280 -20.40 15.68 -6.24
CA ALA A 280 -21.67 16.03 -5.60
C ALA A 280 -21.46 17.07 -4.48
N PRO A 281 -22.38 18.04 -4.29
CA PRO A 281 -22.19 19.11 -3.30
C PRO A 281 -21.99 18.63 -1.85
N ALA A 282 -22.57 17.49 -1.50
CA ALA A 282 -22.44 16.87 -0.17
C ALA A 282 -21.35 15.79 -0.10
N ALA A 283 -20.63 15.53 -1.20
CA ALA A 283 -19.66 14.44 -1.29
C ALA A 283 -18.62 14.53 -0.17
N LEU A 284 -18.13 15.74 0.12
CA LEU A 284 -17.11 15.99 1.13
C LEU A 284 -17.66 16.35 2.52
N ARG A 285 -18.96 16.12 2.79
CA ARG A 285 -19.62 16.51 4.06
C ARG A 285 -18.87 16.01 5.30
N TYR A 286 -18.34 14.79 5.25
CA TYR A 286 -17.71 14.15 6.40
C TYR A 286 -16.25 14.54 6.61
N GLU A 287 -15.68 15.42 5.78
CA GLU A 287 -14.43 16.12 6.10
C GLU A 287 -14.61 17.07 7.30
N SER A 288 -15.83 17.52 7.57
CA SER A 288 -16.15 18.23 8.81
C SER A 288 -16.09 17.24 9.98
N LYS A 289 -15.14 17.48 10.91
CA LYS A 289 -15.00 16.70 12.15
C LYS A 289 -16.28 16.69 12.99
N ARG A 290 -17.13 17.71 12.87
CA ARG A 290 -18.43 17.78 13.53
C ARG A 290 -19.46 16.87 12.86
N GLU A 291 -19.52 16.84 11.53
CA GLU A 291 -20.43 15.97 10.80
C GLU A 291 -20.02 14.50 10.90
N ALA A 292 -18.71 14.22 10.86
CA ALA A 292 -18.15 12.90 11.13
C ALA A 292 -18.53 12.41 12.54
N HIS A 293 -18.34 13.24 13.56
CA HIS A 293 -18.74 12.90 14.94
C HIS A 293 -20.23 12.59 15.06
N ARG A 294 -21.09 13.40 14.43
CA ARG A 294 -22.54 13.14 14.37
C ARG A 294 -22.85 11.81 13.70
N LEU A 295 -22.11 11.41 12.66
CA LEU A 295 -22.26 10.11 12.04
C LEU A 295 -21.84 8.98 12.99
N PHE A 296 -20.69 9.12 13.66
CA PHE A 296 -20.23 8.13 14.63
C PHE A 296 -21.25 7.89 15.74
N VAL A 297 -21.82 8.96 16.31
CA VAL A 297 -22.86 8.85 17.35
C VAL A 297 -24.10 8.09 16.85
N ARG A 298 -24.48 8.28 15.58
CA ARG A 298 -25.63 7.56 14.99
C ARG A 298 -25.35 6.08 14.78
N LEU A 299 -24.14 5.71 14.34
CA LEU A 299 -23.77 4.33 14.04
C LEU A 299 -23.39 3.52 15.28
N ALA A 300 -22.82 4.16 16.31
CA ALA A 300 -22.28 3.45 17.48
C ALA A 300 -23.23 2.45 18.17
N PRO A 301 -24.55 2.67 18.29
CA PRO A 301 -25.46 1.70 18.89
C PRO A 301 -25.47 0.32 18.21
N ASP A 302 -25.23 0.25 16.90
CA ASP A 302 -25.25 -0.99 16.11
C ASP A 302 -23.87 -1.66 16.00
N HIS A 303 -22.84 -1.04 16.58
CA HIS A 303 -21.46 -1.46 16.49
C HIS A 303 -20.85 -1.69 17.89
N PRO A 304 -21.08 -2.87 18.49
CA PRO A 304 -20.45 -3.23 19.75
C PRO A 304 -18.93 -3.18 19.61
N GLY A 305 -18.25 -2.60 20.60
CA GLY A 305 -16.81 -2.32 20.55
C GLY A 305 -16.46 -0.89 20.14
N ILE A 306 -17.41 -0.09 19.66
CA ILE A 306 -17.20 1.35 19.39
C ILE A 306 -17.60 2.20 20.59
N ALA A 307 -16.76 3.15 20.99
CA ALA A 307 -17.01 4.12 22.05
C ALA A 307 -16.75 5.54 21.54
N VAL A 308 -17.81 6.29 21.22
CA VAL A 308 -17.65 7.65 20.67
C VAL A 308 -17.37 8.64 21.81
N PRO A 309 -16.21 9.32 21.83
CA PRO A 309 -15.91 10.31 22.86
C PRO A 309 -16.87 11.49 22.74
N ARG A 310 -17.24 12.13 23.86
CA ARG A 310 -18.15 13.28 23.80
C ARG A 310 -17.47 14.46 23.11
N GLN A 311 -18.14 15.04 22.12
CA GLN A 311 -17.71 16.27 21.45
C GLN A 311 -18.72 17.40 21.66
N TRP A 312 -18.24 18.64 21.78
CA TRP A 312 -19.07 19.84 21.86
C TRP A 312 -18.37 21.06 21.25
N THR A 313 -19.15 21.99 20.72
CA THR A 313 -18.62 23.21 20.10
C THR A 313 -18.52 24.35 21.11
N VAL A 314 -17.45 25.15 20.98
CA VAL A 314 -17.26 26.40 21.70
C VAL A 314 -17.06 27.55 20.71
N ARG A 315 -17.61 28.71 21.04
CA ARG A 315 -17.69 29.86 20.12
C ARG A 315 -16.34 30.47 19.73
N ASN A 316 -15.33 30.39 20.59
CA ASN A 316 -14.03 31.01 20.39
C ASN A 316 -12.96 30.44 21.32
N ARG A 317 -11.70 30.79 21.06
CA ARG A 317 -10.53 30.40 21.88
C ARG A 317 -10.69 30.68 23.38
N TRP A 318 -11.32 31.78 23.78
CA TRP A 318 -11.47 32.12 25.20
C TRP A 318 -12.43 31.17 25.92
N ALA A 319 -13.53 30.82 25.25
CA ALA A 319 -14.45 29.80 25.74
C ALA A 319 -13.79 28.43 25.79
N ALA A 320 -12.98 28.09 24.77
CA ALA A 320 -12.18 26.86 24.75
C ALA A 320 -11.21 26.79 25.92
N THR A 321 -10.36 27.81 26.11
CA THR A 321 -9.40 27.88 27.21
C THR A 321 -10.07 27.75 28.58
N ARG A 322 -11.22 28.40 28.79
CA ARG A 322 -11.97 28.29 30.04
C ARG A 322 -12.49 26.87 30.28
N ALA A 323 -13.06 26.23 29.25
CA ALA A 323 -13.60 24.87 29.35
C ALA A 323 -12.48 23.84 29.59
N VAL A 324 -11.38 23.94 28.84
CA VAL A 324 -10.20 23.08 28.99
C VAL A 324 -9.61 23.22 30.40
N ARG A 325 -9.42 24.46 30.92
CA ARG A 325 -8.95 24.67 32.29
C ARG A 325 -9.89 24.08 33.34
N ALA A 326 -11.20 24.18 33.14
CA ALA A 326 -12.17 23.59 34.06
C ALA A 326 -12.11 22.07 34.09
N ARG A 327 -11.89 21.42 32.93
CA ARG A 327 -11.69 19.98 32.82
C ARG A 327 -10.35 19.53 33.40
N ALA A 328 -9.26 20.25 33.13
CA ALA A 328 -7.94 19.95 33.67
C ALA A 328 -7.91 19.99 35.21
N ARG A 329 -8.62 20.94 35.85
CA ARG A 329 -8.78 20.96 37.33
C ARG A 329 -9.46 19.72 37.91
N ARG A 330 -10.17 18.95 37.08
CA ARG A 330 -10.81 17.68 37.45
C ARG A 330 -9.97 16.47 37.02
N GLY A 331 -8.73 16.68 36.57
CA GLY A 331 -7.84 15.62 36.11
C GLY A 331 -8.17 15.10 34.70
N HIS A 332 -8.94 15.83 33.90
CA HIS A 332 -9.30 15.39 32.55
C HIS A 332 -8.54 16.15 31.46
N SER A 333 -7.87 15.41 30.59
CA SER A 333 -7.36 15.92 29.31
C SER A 333 -8.49 16.20 28.32
N THR A 334 -8.27 17.15 27.43
CA THR A 334 -9.24 17.58 26.41
C THR A 334 -8.56 17.72 25.06
N VAL A 335 -9.16 17.15 24.02
CA VAL A 335 -8.74 17.39 22.64
C VAL A 335 -9.45 18.63 22.12
N VAL A 336 -8.72 19.57 21.57
CA VAL A 336 -9.23 20.77 20.91
C VAL A 336 -9.00 20.60 19.42
N LYS A 337 -10.03 20.78 18.59
CA LYS A 337 -9.95 20.65 17.13
C LYS A 337 -10.54 21.89 16.45
N THR A 338 -9.98 22.27 15.32
CA THR A 338 -10.68 23.06 14.30
C THR A 338 -11.69 22.15 13.57
N GLU A 339 -12.66 22.73 12.85
CA GLU A 339 -13.68 21.90 12.16
C GLU A 339 -13.09 21.12 10.99
N HIS A 340 -12.14 21.72 10.26
CA HIS A 340 -11.39 21.10 9.18
C HIS A 340 -9.89 21.25 9.46
N GLY A 341 -9.12 20.23 9.15
CA GLY A 341 -7.67 20.17 9.36
C GLY A 341 -7.16 18.76 9.03
N ALA A 342 -5.87 18.64 8.69
CA ALA A 342 -5.28 17.38 8.20
C ALA A 342 -3.95 17.07 8.89
N GLY A 343 -3.67 15.77 9.09
CA GLY A 343 -2.38 15.30 9.64
C GLY A 343 -2.10 15.82 11.05
N GLY A 344 -3.14 16.04 11.86
CA GLY A 344 -3.02 16.64 13.19
C GLY A 344 -2.90 18.16 13.22
N ALA A 345 -2.73 18.82 12.06
CA ALA A 345 -2.82 20.27 11.98
C ALA A 345 -4.22 20.72 12.39
N GLY A 346 -4.28 21.64 13.35
CA GLY A 346 -5.55 22.10 13.91
C GLY A 346 -6.11 21.22 15.02
N THR A 347 -5.34 20.28 15.56
CA THR A 347 -5.68 19.44 16.73
C THR A 347 -4.66 19.63 17.85
N TRP A 348 -5.12 19.77 19.09
CA TRP A 348 -4.30 19.92 20.29
C TRP A 348 -4.81 19.03 21.42
N VAL A 349 -3.94 18.25 22.05
CA VAL A 349 -4.24 17.58 23.32
C VAL A 349 -3.78 18.47 24.46
N VAL A 350 -4.70 18.84 25.36
CA VAL A 350 -4.40 19.78 26.45
C VAL A 350 -4.72 19.14 27.80
N ASP A 351 -3.70 19.06 28.67
CA ASP A 351 -3.69 18.41 29.98
C ASP A 351 -3.65 19.40 31.16
N GLY A 352 -3.72 20.71 30.88
CA GLY A 352 -3.71 21.77 31.89
C GLY A 352 -2.66 22.86 31.62
N ASN A 353 -1.67 22.55 30.77
CA ASN A 353 -0.71 23.55 30.31
C ASN A 353 -1.37 24.58 29.37
N PRO A 354 -0.96 25.86 29.44
CA PRO A 354 -1.50 26.88 28.54
C PRO A 354 -1.03 26.64 27.10
N VAL A 355 -1.99 26.47 26.18
CA VAL A 355 -1.74 26.35 24.74
C VAL A 355 -2.37 27.53 24.01
N ARG A 356 -1.67 28.06 23.00
CA ARG A 356 -2.19 29.12 22.14
C ARG A 356 -3.15 28.51 21.11
N LEU A 357 -4.45 28.75 21.30
CA LEU A 357 -5.51 28.24 20.43
C LEU A 357 -5.83 29.22 19.30
N PRO A 358 -6.24 28.71 18.12
CA PRO A 358 -6.59 29.54 16.96
C PRO A 358 -7.88 30.33 17.18
N HIS A 359 -8.11 31.32 16.33
CA HIS A 359 -9.36 32.09 16.32
C HIS A 359 -10.52 31.27 15.74
N GLY A 360 -11.75 31.73 15.97
CA GLY A 360 -12.95 31.08 15.46
C GLY A 360 -13.53 30.00 16.37
N PRO A 361 -14.65 29.37 15.96
CA PRO A 361 -15.26 28.28 16.69
C PRO A 361 -14.34 27.06 16.75
N LEU A 362 -14.37 26.34 17.86
CA LEU A 362 -13.55 25.14 18.09
C LEU A 362 -14.43 23.98 18.56
N LEU A 363 -13.99 22.78 18.26
CA LEU A 363 -14.54 21.54 18.78
C LEU A 363 -13.69 21.12 19.98
N LEU A 364 -14.36 20.77 21.08
CA LEU A 364 -13.75 20.14 22.23
C LEU A 364 -14.23 18.70 22.30
N GLU A 365 -13.33 17.79 22.59
CA GLU A 365 -13.60 16.36 22.66
C GLU A 365 -12.89 15.74 23.87
N GLU A 366 -13.48 14.67 24.39
CA GLU A 366 -12.85 13.89 25.45
C GLU A 366 -11.61 13.17 24.91
N HIS A 367 -10.50 13.27 25.63
CA HIS A 367 -9.27 12.57 25.26
C HIS A 367 -9.37 11.10 25.65
N VAL A 368 -9.19 10.22 24.67
CA VAL A 368 -9.07 8.77 24.87
C VAL A 368 -7.59 8.42 24.78
N PRO A 369 -6.95 7.95 25.85
CA PRO A 369 -5.59 7.43 25.76
C PRO A 369 -5.62 6.09 25.03
N GLY A 370 -4.62 5.81 24.18
CA GLY A 370 -4.59 4.55 23.44
C GLY A 370 -3.59 4.57 22.30
N HIS A 371 -3.76 3.59 21.40
CA HIS A 371 -2.99 3.48 20.17
C HIS A 371 -3.83 3.92 18.99
N ASP A 372 -3.25 4.75 18.12
CA ASP A 372 -3.91 5.23 16.91
C ASP A 372 -3.96 4.12 15.84
N LEU A 373 -5.15 3.91 15.30
CA LEU A 373 -5.45 3.01 14.21
C LEU A 373 -6.10 3.80 13.08
N THR A 374 -6.00 3.32 11.86
CA THR A 374 -6.84 3.80 10.77
C THR A 374 -7.43 2.63 10.01
N TYR A 375 -8.66 2.79 9.54
CA TYR A 375 -9.30 1.91 8.56
C TYR A 375 -9.38 2.66 7.23
N ASP A 376 -8.93 2.05 6.15
CA ASP A 376 -9.01 2.61 4.81
C ASP A 376 -10.00 1.80 3.95
N GLY A 377 -10.75 2.51 3.10
CA GLY A 377 -11.73 1.94 2.19
C GLY A 377 -11.88 2.76 0.91
N ILE A 378 -12.52 2.18 -0.11
CA ILE A 378 -12.81 2.84 -1.38
C ILE A 378 -14.29 2.71 -1.69
N VAL A 379 -14.92 3.82 -2.07
CA VAL A 379 -16.25 3.81 -2.68
C VAL A 379 -16.10 3.83 -4.20
N ASP A 380 -16.44 2.73 -4.87
CA ASP A 380 -16.33 2.62 -6.32
C ASP A 380 -17.39 3.46 -7.05
N ALA A 381 -17.31 3.55 -8.38
CA ALA A 381 -18.24 4.31 -9.21
C ALA A 381 -19.73 3.95 -8.98
N ALA A 382 -20.03 2.69 -8.68
CA ALA A 382 -21.39 2.21 -8.40
C ALA A 382 -21.86 2.55 -6.98
N GLY A 383 -20.98 3.07 -6.11
CA GLY A 383 -21.26 3.35 -4.71
C GLY A 383 -21.03 2.16 -3.79
N VAL A 384 -20.36 1.11 -4.26
CA VAL A 384 -20.02 -0.06 -3.45
C VAL A 384 -18.74 0.21 -2.67
N VAL A 385 -18.75 -0.16 -1.39
CA VAL A 385 -17.59 -0.03 -0.49
C VAL A 385 -16.69 -1.25 -0.62
N HIS A 386 -15.41 -1.00 -0.85
CA HIS A 386 -14.35 -2.00 -0.89
C HIS A 386 -13.35 -1.73 0.22
N ASP A 387 -13.20 -2.69 1.13
CA ASP A 387 -12.28 -2.56 2.27
C ASP A 387 -10.83 -2.68 1.78
N VAL A 388 -9.98 -1.73 2.18
CA VAL A 388 -8.54 -1.80 1.93
C VAL A 388 -7.85 -2.51 3.08
N GLY A 389 -8.13 -2.08 4.32
CA GLY A 389 -7.61 -2.72 5.51
C GLY A 389 -7.52 -1.80 6.72
N VAL A 390 -6.81 -2.27 7.74
CA VAL A 390 -6.58 -1.53 8.99
C VAL A 390 -5.07 -1.44 9.25
N ALA A 391 -4.62 -0.27 9.69
CA ALA A 391 -3.23 0.00 10.02
C ALA A 391 -3.07 0.48 11.47
N VAL A 392 -1.89 0.28 12.05
CA VAL A 392 -1.46 0.99 13.26
C VAL A 392 -0.71 2.25 12.84
N MET A 393 -1.09 3.41 13.39
CA MET A 393 -0.39 4.67 13.17
C MET A 393 0.62 4.94 14.29
N ASP A 394 1.79 5.44 13.93
CA ASP A 394 2.74 6.06 14.84
C ASP A 394 2.45 7.57 14.88
N VAL A 395 2.00 8.05 16.03
CA VAL A 395 1.62 9.45 16.27
C VAL A 395 2.41 9.98 17.46
N ARG A 396 3.12 11.09 17.27
CA ARG A 396 3.84 11.78 18.35
C ARG A 396 3.11 13.06 18.74
N GLY A 397 2.48 13.04 19.90
CA GLY A 397 1.59 14.10 20.32
C GLY A 397 0.36 14.13 19.43
N THR A 398 0.31 15.04 18.46
CA THR A 398 -0.74 15.07 17.43
C THR A 398 -0.18 14.91 16.01
N ALA A 399 1.14 14.81 15.83
CA ALA A 399 1.75 14.72 14.52
C ALA A 399 1.85 13.27 14.07
N TYR A 400 1.28 12.98 12.89
CA TYR A 400 1.48 11.71 12.21
C TYR A 400 2.96 11.50 11.88
N GLN A 401 3.48 10.32 12.16
CA GLN A 401 4.85 9.93 11.81
C GLN A 401 4.87 8.79 10.81
N GLY A 402 3.89 7.90 10.83
CA GLY A 402 3.98 6.68 10.06
C GLY A 402 2.80 5.75 10.26
N ALA A 403 2.71 4.74 9.41
CA ALA A 403 1.71 3.69 9.54
C ALA A 403 2.34 2.34 9.21
N THR A 404 1.93 1.31 9.95
CA THR A 404 2.30 -0.08 9.71
C THR A 404 1.07 -0.88 9.35
N VAL A 405 1.16 -1.62 8.25
CA VAL A 405 0.12 -2.54 7.76
C VAL A 405 0.70 -3.95 7.65
N GLY A 406 -0.15 -4.95 7.82
CA GLY A 406 0.23 -6.34 7.65
C GLY A 406 -0.43 -7.28 8.64
N PRO A 407 -0.18 -8.59 8.51
CA PRO A 407 -0.76 -9.58 9.38
C PRO A 407 -0.29 -9.37 10.82
N LEU A 408 -1.20 -9.54 11.77
CA LEU A 408 -0.93 -9.46 13.22
C LEU A 408 -0.45 -8.08 13.71
N VAL A 409 -0.36 -7.07 12.84
CA VAL A 409 0.00 -5.69 13.23
C VAL A 409 -1.10 -5.09 14.10
N VAL A 410 -2.35 -5.24 13.68
CA VAL A 410 -3.54 -4.87 14.47
C VAL A 410 -4.07 -6.13 15.15
N PRO A 411 -4.36 -6.12 16.46
CA PRO A 411 -5.01 -7.25 17.13
C PRO A 411 -6.30 -7.65 16.41
N ALA A 412 -6.50 -8.96 16.18
CA ALA A 412 -7.59 -9.46 15.34
C ALA A 412 -8.97 -8.95 15.77
N ALA A 413 -9.25 -8.90 17.07
CA ALA A 413 -10.51 -8.37 17.60
C ALA A 413 -10.73 -6.89 17.25
N ALA A 414 -9.69 -6.06 17.38
CA ALA A 414 -9.75 -4.65 17.00
C ALA A 414 -9.90 -4.48 15.48
N ALA A 415 -9.18 -5.27 14.68
CA ALA A 415 -9.29 -5.23 13.22
C ALA A 415 -10.71 -5.55 12.74
N VAL A 416 -11.38 -6.57 13.31
CA VAL A 416 -12.77 -6.90 12.96
C VAL A 416 -13.73 -5.75 13.29
N VAL A 417 -13.59 -5.13 14.47
CA VAL A 417 -14.43 -4.00 14.89
C VAL A 417 -14.19 -2.78 13.99
N ALA A 418 -12.93 -2.45 13.73
CA ALA A 418 -12.53 -1.33 12.86
C ALA A 418 -13.06 -1.52 11.44
N SER A 419 -12.88 -2.70 10.83
CA SER A 419 -13.37 -2.99 9.48
C SER A 419 -14.89 -2.92 9.40
N ARG A 420 -15.62 -3.55 10.33
CA ARG A 420 -17.10 -3.52 10.31
C ARG A 420 -17.64 -2.09 10.48
N PHE A 421 -17.06 -1.32 11.39
CA PHE A 421 -17.48 0.07 11.61
C PHE A 421 -17.09 0.98 10.43
N GLY A 422 -15.87 0.85 9.94
CA GLY A 422 -15.35 1.59 8.79
C GLY A 422 -16.15 1.32 7.51
N HIS A 423 -16.54 0.06 7.27
CA HIS A 423 -17.42 -0.29 6.15
C HIS A 423 -18.77 0.41 6.24
N ALA A 424 -19.42 0.38 7.41
CA ALA A 424 -20.69 1.08 7.64
C ALA A 424 -20.57 2.61 7.50
N VAL A 425 -19.45 3.19 7.92
CA VAL A 425 -19.13 4.61 7.62
C VAL A 425 -19.04 4.81 6.11
N GLY A 426 -18.35 3.92 5.40
CA GLY A 426 -18.23 3.92 3.94
C GLY A 426 -19.58 3.93 3.22
N GLU A 427 -20.55 3.14 3.67
CA GLU A 427 -21.90 3.12 3.08
C GLU A 427 -22.59 4.50 3.23
N GLN A 428 -22.41 5.14 4.39
CA GLN A 428 -22.96 6.47 4.66
C GLN A 428 -22.24 7.58 3.90
N VAL A 429 -20.94 7.42 3.66
CA VAL A 429 -20.13 8.27 2.77
C VAL A 429 -20.59 8.09 1.33
N ALA A 430 -20.78 6.86 0.85
CA ALA A 430 -21.25 6.58 -0.51
C ALA A 430 -22.62 7.21 -0.80
N ALA A 431 -23.51 7.24 0.21
CA ALA A 431 -24.83 7.85 0.15
C ALA A 431 -24.81 9.38 -0.02
N THR A 432 -23.69 10.07 0.24
CA THR A 432 -23.56 11.51 -0.04
C THR A 432 -23.22 11.80 -1.51
N GLY A 433 -23.01 10.75 -2.31
CA GLY A 433 -22.48 10.84 -3.66
C GLY A 433 -20.95 10.80 -3.73
N TYR A 434 -20.26 10.60 -2.60
CA TYR A 434 -18.80 10.44 -2.62
C TYR A 434 -18.38 9.16 -3.35
N ARG A 435 -17.30 9.27 -4.12
CA ARG A 435 -16.68 8.17 -4.88
C ARG A 435 -15.18 8.33 -4.72
N GLY A 436 -14.48 7.30 -4.28
CA GLY A 436 -13.02 7.30 -4.11
C GLY A 436 -12.56 6.85 -2.73
N TRP A 437 -11.31 7.14 -2.41
CA TRP A 437 -10.66 6.73 -1.16
C TRP A 437 -11.25 7.45 0.05
N PHE A 438 -11.42 6.74 1.16
CA PHE A 438 -11.68 7.33 2.46
C PHE A 438 -10.97 6.55 3.55
N ASP A 439 -10.74 7.19 4.68
CA ASP A 439 -10.32 6.52 5.89
C ASP A 439 -11.12 6.99 7.11
N VAL A 440 -11.06 6.16 8.16
CA VAL A 440 -11.62 6.43 9.48
C VAL A 440 -10.52 6.23 10.49
N ASP A 441 -10.13 7.30 11.18
CA ASP A 441 -9.15 7.25 12.25
C ASP A 441 -9.83 6.83 13.56
N LEU A 442 -9.17 5.94 14.31
CA LEU A 442 -9.65 5.41 15.57
C LEU A 442 -8.54 5.39 16.62
N VAL A 443 -8.92 5.48 17.89
CA VAL A 443 -8.03 5.20 19.03
C VAL A 443 -8.48 3.93 19.71
N ALA A 444 -7.58 2.95 19.82
CA ALA A 444 -7.80 1.75 20.62
C ALA A 444 -7.59 2.06 22.11
N GLY A 445 -8.69 2.18 22.85
CA GLY A 445 -8.69 2.49 24.27
C GLY A 445 -8.22 1.31 25.15
N PRO A 446 -7.85 1.58 26.41
CA PRO A 446 -7.38 0.56 27.35
C PRO A 446 -8.46 -0.46 27.74
N ASP A 447 -9.74 -0.14 27.53
CA ASP A 447 -10.88 -1.04 27.73
C ASP A 447 -11.13 -1.97 26.52
N GLY A 448 -10.26 -1.90 25.50
CA GLY A 448 -10.35 -2.68 24.27
C GLY A 448 -11.39 -2.16 23.27
N ARG A 449 -12.06 -1.04 23.57
CA ARG A 449 -13.01 -0.40 22.64
C ARG A 449 -12.28 0.58 21.72
N LEU A 450 -12.82 0.77 20.52
CA LEU A 450 -12.30 1.71 19.54
C LEU A 450 -13.09 3.01 19.59
N ALA A 451 -12.38 4.13 19.66
CA ALA A 451 -12.95 5.47 19.65
C ALA A 451 -12.67 6.14 18.29
N PRO A 452 -13.66 6.27 17.40
CA PRO A 452 -13.46 6.94 16.12
C PRO A 452 -13.27 8.46 16.33
N THR A 453 -12.30 9.05 15.64
CA THR A 453 -11.84 10.43 15.89
C THR A 453 -12.09 11.37 14.72
N GLU A 454 -11.96 10.89 13.49
CA GLU A 454 -12.23 11.64 12.24
C GLU A 454 -12.47 10.72 11.03
N ILE A 455 -13.03 11.30 9.96
CA ILE A 455 -13.17 10.68 8.64
C ILE A 455 -12.37 11.58 7.67
N ASN A 456 -11.60 10.97 6.79
CA ASN A 456 -10.91 11.68 5.71
C ASN A 456 -11.42 11.17 4.36
N LEU A 457 -11.80 12.07 3.45
CA LEU A 457 -12.38 11.76 2.14
C LEU A 457 -11.36 12.07 1.04
N ARG A 458 -10.20 11.43 1.18
CA ARG A 458 -8.97 11.64 0.41
C ARG A 458 -7.98 10.51 0.74
N LEU A 459 -6.90 10.44 -0.02
CA LEU A 459 -5.70 9.74 0.42
C LEU A 459 -5.07 10.45 1.63
N THR A 460 -4.48 9.67 2.52
CA THR A 460 -3.75 10.18 3.70
C THR A 460 -2.35 9.58 3.78
N GLY A 461 -1.57 10.03 4.77
CA GLY A 461 -0.25 9.46 5.05
C GLY A 461 -0.29 7.93 5.22
N PRO A 462 -1.19 7.38 6.05
CA PRO A 462 -1.36 5.95 6.22
C PRO A 462 -1.67 5.17 4.94
N SER A 463 -2.43 5.76 4.02
CA SER A 463 -2.80 5.13 2.75
C SER A 463 -1.57 4.64 1.96
N THR A 464 -0.44 5.34 2.09
CA THR A 464 0.83 4.94 1.44
C THR A 464 1.31 3.56 1.89
N ALA A 465 1.12 3.18 3.15
CA ALA A 465 1.56 1.88 3.68
C ALA A 465 0.84 0.71 2.97
N PHE A 466 -0.43 0.87 2.61
CA PHE A 466 -1.19 -0.12 1.83
C PHE A 466 -0.68 -0.25 0.39
N MET A 467 -0.12 0.82 -0.18
CA MET A 467 0.28 0.91 -1.59
C MET A 467 1.70 0.37 -1.85
N ILE A 468 2.59 0.49 -0.87
CA ILE A 468 3.99 0.03 -0.96
C ILE A 468 4.18 -1.41 -0.49
N ARG A 469 3.10 -2.11 -0.09
CA ARG A 469 3.18 -3.47 0.45
C ARG A 469 3.84 -4.40 -0.58
N PRO A 470 5.03 -4.97 -0.30
CA PRO A 470 5.77 -5.73 -1.29
C PRO A 470 4.99 -6.98 -1.69
N GLY A 471 4.73 -7.12 -2.99
CA GLY A 471 4.40 -8.39 -3.63
C GLY A 471 3.42 -9.26 -2.85
N TRP A 472 2.23 -8.73 -2.55
CA TRP A 472 0.93 -9.43 -2.52
C TRP A 472 0.97 -10.87 -2.00
N THR A 473 1.73 -11.09 -0.93
CA THR A 473 1.73 -12.32 -0.15
C THR A 473 1.14 -11.96 1.20
N ARG A 474 0.21 -12.80 1.67
CA ARG A 474 -0.54 -12.59 2.92
C ARG A 474 0.35 -12.51 4.17
N SER A 475 1.68 -12.55 4.07
CA SER A 475 2.65 -12.53 5.16
C SER A 475 3.44 -11.22 5.27
N ALA A 476 3.36 -10.32 4.28
CA ALA A 476 4.19 -9.11 4.23
C ALA A 476 3.67 -8.00 5.17
N VAL A 477 4.58 -7.41 5.95
CA VAL A 477 4.39 -6.18 6.74
C VAL A 477 5.06 -5.02 6.02
N ALA A 478 4.41 -3.86 6.00
CA ALA A 478 4.97 -2.62 5.46
C ALA A 478 4.81 -1.48 6.47
N THR A 479 5.87 -0.70 6.66
CA THR A 479 5.90 0.44 7.58
C THR A 479 6.37 1.68 6.84
N THR A 480 5.66 2.78 7.02
CA THR A 480 6.11 4.14 6.67
C THR A 480 6.49 4.88 7.95
N SER A 481 7.54 5.71 7.97
CA SER A 481 7.97 6.43 9.21
C SER A 481 8.72 7.73 8.93
N SER A 482 8.42 8.81 9.66
CA SER A 482 8.95 10.16 9.34
C SER A 482 10.30 10.43 9.95
N ALA A 483 10.64 9.63 10.95
CA ALA A 483 11.95 9.60 11.55
C ALA A 483 12.99 8.95 10.61
N PRO A 484 14.24 9.44 10.60
CA PRO A 484 15.36 8.70 10.05
C PRO A 484 15.62 7.47 10.94
N SER A 485 15.11 6.32 10.52
CA SER A 485 15.25 4.99 11.14
C SER A 485 14.74 4.82 12.57
N ILE A 486 13.74 3.94 12.76
CA ILE A 486 13.57 3.21 14.02
C ILE A 486 13.72 1.73 13.69
N THR A 487 14.89 1.20 14.05
CA THR A 487 15.10 -0.24 14.16
C THR A 487 14.16 -0.80 15.23
N SER A 488 13.19 -1.63 14.85
CA SER A 488 12.55 -2.53 15.81
C SER A 488 12.83 -3.98 15.44
N ARG A 489 13.41 -4.67 16.43
CA ARG A 489 13.96 -6.03 16.38
C ARG A 489 12.90 -7.08 15.99
N SER A 490 13.38 -8.15 15.38
CA SER A 490 12.69 -9.42 15.05
C SER A 490 11.55 -9.39 14.04
N ALA A 491 11.87 -9.06 12.78
CA ALA A 491 11.23 -9.64 11.60
C ALA A 491 12.30 -9.76 10.49
N PRO A 492 12.28 -10.79 9.62
CA PRO A 492 13.32 -10.98 8.61
C PRO A 492 13.38 -9.75 7.68
N ALA A 493 14.58 -9.44 7.20
CA ALA A 493 14.93 -8.20 6.50
C ALA A 493 13.93 -7.82 5.37
N PHE A 494 12.99 -6.95 5.69
CA PHE A 494 12.13 -6.24 4.73
C PHE A 494 12.56 -4.78 4.69
N PRO A 495 12.37 -4.07 3.56
CA PRO A 495 12.79 -2.68 3.44
C PRO A 495 12.00 -1.83 4.45
N ASP A 496 12.70 -1.31 5.45
CA ASP A 496 12.21 -0.24 6.31
C ASP A 496 12.08 1.05 5.47
N VAL A 497 10.85 1.53 5.25
CA VAL A 497 10.56 2.67 4.37
C VAL A 497 10.48 3.95 5.23
N SER A 498 11.65 4.46 5.62
CA SER A 498 11.76 5.76 6.32
C SER A 498 11.52 6.94 5.35
N TRP A 499 10.49 7.77 5.59
CA TRP A 499 10.07 8.93 4.80
C TRP A 499 11.21 9.91 4.49
N THR A 500 12.19 10.07 5.38
CA THR A 500 13.39 10.89 5.08
C THR A 500 14.13 10.39 3.84
N ARG A 501 14.10 9.08 3.59
CA ARG A 501 14.67 8.42 2.40
C ARG A 501 13.72 8.42 1.20
N TRP A 502 12.48 8.89 1.30
CA TRP A 502 11.50 8.79 0.19
C TRP A 502 10.79 10.09 -0.16
N CYS A 503 10.90 11.13 0.66
CA CYS A 503 10.40 12.44 0.31
C CYS A 503 11.33 13.14 -0.71
N ALA A 504 10.76 13.63 -1.81
CA ALA A 504 11.51 14.39 -2.82
C ALA A 504 12.07 15.70 -2.25
N VAL A 505 11.30 16.35 -1.38
CA VAL A 505 11.62 17.67 -0.81
C VAL A 505 12.60 17.56 0.35
N CYS A 506 12.48 16.58 1.27
CA CYS A 506 13.50 16.36 2.32
C CYS A 506 14.88 15.99 1.68
N ARG A 507 14.92 15.51 0.41
CA ARG A 507 16.17 15.27 -0.35
C ARG A 507 16.72 16.46 -1.11
N ALA A 508 15.86 17.37 -1.57
CA ALA A 508 16.27 18.57 -2.30
C ALA A 508 16.72 19.70 -1.35
N ALA A 509 16.25 19.71 -0.10
CA ALA A 509 16.68 20.65 0.92
C ALA A 509 17.94 20.15 1.65
N ALA A 510 19.02 20.94 1.65
CA ALA A 510 20.09 20.82 2.65
C ALA A 510 19.49 20.98 4.07
N PRO A 511 20.09 20.41 5.13
CA PRO A 511 19.39 20.04 6.37
C PRO A 511 18.66 21.24 6.99
N SER A 512 17.36 21.35 6.70
CA SER A 512 16.49 22.36 7.27
C SER A 512 15.88 21.82 8.55
N THR A 513 15.85 22.66 9.58
CA THR A 513 15.43 22.38 10.97
C THR A 513 13.95 22.07 11.17
N THR A 514 13.18 21.88 10.09
CA THR A 514 11.76 21.50 10.18
C THR A 514 11.67 19.98 10.13
N PRO A 515 11.26 19.29 11.20
CA PRO A 515 11.10 17.84 11.16
C PRO A 515 10.01 17.45 10.15
N CYS A 516 10.39 16.55 9.22
CA CYS A 516 9.48 15.61 8.56
C CYS A 516 9.02 14.62 9.67
#